data_AF-A0A9E5TH71-F1
#
_entry.id   AF-A0A9E5TH71-F1
#
_cell.length_a   1.000
_cell.length_b   1.000
_cell.length_c   1.000
_cell.angle_alpha   90.00
_cell.angle_beta   90.00
_cell.angle_gamma   90.00
#
_symmetry.space_group_name_H-M   'P 1'
#
loop_
_entity.id
_entity.type
_entity.pdbx_description
1 polymer ?
#
loop_
_entity_poly.entity_id
_entity_poly.type
_entity_poly.pdbx_seq_one_letter_code
_entity_poly.pdbx_strand_id
1 'polypeptide(L)'
;TDINRAMLESLGMADRERPTVVIFLTDGLPTEGVVETDLILNNVKQAARSNVRVFTFGVGDDVNTVLLDTMAREMRGASAYVRPGERIDEQVSAFYAKVSTPVLADIELTFRGVRVEDTYPYPLPDLFAGTQLVLVGRYRDGGPATVTLEGMVNGRTQRFVYEDLTFRDAFDSSSGQGRGGDEFIAPLWATRKIGYLL
;
A
#
# COMPACT_ATOMS: atom_id res chain seq x y z
N THR A 1 -23.91 -5.52 13.55
CA THR A 1 -22.96 -5.64 12.43
C THR A 1 -21.81 -6.51 12.85
N ASP A 2 -21.70 -7.72 12.30
CA ASP A 2 -20.62 -8.67 12.59
C ASP A 2 -19.55 -8.60 11.50
N ILE A 3 -18.64 -7.64 11.63
CA ILE A 3 -17.56 -7.39 10.65
C ILE A 3 -16.58 -8.56 10.62
N ASN A 4 -16.23 -9.08 11.80
CA ASN A 4 -15.26 -10.16 11.93
C ASN A 4 -15.69 -11.39 11.14
N ARG A 5 -16.92 -11.86 11.38
CA ARG A 5 -17.43 -13.05 10.71
C ARG A 5 -17.53 -12.85 9.19
N ALA A 6 -18.04 -11.70 8.75
CA ALA A 6 -18.16 -11.39 7.32
C ALA A 6 -16.81 -11.44 6.61
N MET A 7 -15.77 -10.88 7.22
CA MET A 7 -14.41 -10.92 6.67
C MET A 7 -13.85 -12.35 6.65
N LEU A 8 -14.00 -13.11 7.73
CA LEU A 8 -13.50 -14.49 7.78
C LEU A 8 -14.18 -15.40 6.75
N GLU A 9 -15.49 -15.27 6.57
CA GLU A 9 -16.24 -16.01 5.54
C GLU A 9 -15.76 -15.62 4.14
N SER A 10 -15.59 -14.33 3.86
CA SER A 10 -15.08 -13.84 2.56
C SER A 10 -13.68 -14.35 2.26
N LEU A 11 -12.76 -14.28 3.24
CA LEU A 11 -11.40 -14.80 3.09
C LEU A 11 -11.36 -16.32 2.90
N GLY A 12 -12.30 -17.05 3.52
CA GLY A 12 -12.47 -18.50 3.32
C GLY A 12 -12.83 -18.89 1.89
N MET A 13 -13.49 -17.98 1.15
CA MET A 13 -13.87 -18.18 -0.25
C MET A 13 -12.73 -17.86 -1.25
N ALA A 14 -11.62 -17.27 -0.78
CA ALA A 14 -10.53 -16.87 -1.66
C ALA A 14 -9.84 -18.09 -2.30
N ASP A 15 -9.64 -17.99 -3.61
CA ASP A 15 -8.87 -18.96 -4.40
C ASP A 15 -7.42 -19.00 -3.90
N ARG A 16 -6.73 -20.14 -4.05
CA ARG A 16 -5.34 -20.32 -3.60
C ARG A 16 -4.33 -19.74 -4.58
N GLU A 17 -4.63 -19.79 -5.87
CA GLU A 17 -3.69 -19.58 -6.96
C GLU A 17 -3.94 -18.25 -7.68
N ARG A 18 -5.18 -17.74 -7.62
CA ARG A 18 -5.55 -16.50 -8.28
C ARG A 18 -5.49 -15.30 -7.34
N PRO A 19 -4.98 -14.15 -7.79
CA PRO A 19 -5.16 -12.90 -7.06
C PRO A 19 -6.64 -12.70 -6.72
N THR A 20 -6.95 -12.50 -5.45
CA THR A 20 -8.31 -12.30 -4.96
C THR A 20 -8.46 -10.89 -4.41
N VAL A 21 -9.45 -10.16 -4.90
CA VAL A 21 -9.78 -8.82 -4.41
C VAL A 21 -11.07 -8.90 -3.59
N VAL A 22 -10.99 -8.50 -2.33
CA VAL A 22 -12.13 -8.34 -1.43
C VAL A 22 -12.47 -6.85 -1.35
N ILE A 23 -13.70 -6.51 -1.69
CA ILE A 23 -14.25 -5.17 -1.54
C ILE A 23 -15.21 -5.23 -0.34
N PHE A 24 -14.81 -4.61 0.76
CA PHE A 24 -15.57 -4.56 2.00
C PHE A 24 -16.24 -3.20 2.15
N LEU A 25 -17.55 -3.20 2.40
CA LEU A 25 -18.35 -1.98 2.58
C LEU A 25 -19.02 -2.03 3.95
N THR A 26 -19.00 -0.92 4.68
CA THR A 26 -19.75 -0.78 5.93
C THR A 26 -20.16 0.67 6.17
N ASP A 27 -21.32 0.84 6.80
CA ASP A 27 -21.89 2.11 7.25
C ASP A 27 -21.86 2.26 8.77
N GLY A 28 -21.18 1.35 9.48
CA GLY A 28 -21.27 1.26 10.93
C GLY A 28 -20.07 0.66 11.63
N LEU A 29 -20.09 0.77 12.95
CA LEU A 29 -19.18 0.09 13.86
C LEU A 29 -19.48 -1.41 13.94
N PRO A 30 -18.50 -2.26 14.29
CA PRO A 30 -18.79 -3.64 14.68
C PRO A 30 -19.62 -3.64 15.96
N THR A 31 -20.75 -4.34 15.97
CA THR A 31 -21.70 -4.38 17.11
C THR A 31 -22.13 -5.79 17.51
N GLU A 32 -21.78 -6.81 16.73
CA GLU A 32 -22.14 -8.21 16.98
C GLU A 32 -20.92 -9.11 16.79
N GLY A 33 -20.86 -10.21 17.53
CA GLY A 33 -19.72 -11.14 17.48
C GLY A 33 -18.46 -10.57 18.13
N VAL A 34 -17.34 -10.57 17.41
CA VAL A 34 -16.09 -9.93 17.85
C VAL A 34 -16.12 -8.45 17.47
N VAL A 35 -16.01 -7.57 18.46
CA VAL A 35 -16.16 -6.11 18.26
C VAL A 35 -14.88 -5.32 18.51
N GLU A 36 -13.89 -5.92 19.17
CA GLU A 36 -12.61 -5.30 19.48
C GLU A 36 -11.74 -5.19 18.22
N THR A 37 -11.40 -3.95 17.82
CA THR A 37 -10.62 -3.62 16.62
C THR A 37 -9.38 -4.51 16.46
N ASP A 38 -8.56 -4.63 17.50
CA ASP A 38 -7.29 -5.38 17.43
C ASP A 38 -7.52 -6.89 17.24
N LEU A 39 -8.60 -7.45 17.79
CA LEU A 39 -8.95 -8.86 17.59
C LEU A 39 -9.44 -9.10 16.17
N ILE A 40 -10.27 -8.20 15.63
CA ILE A 40 -10.74 -8.28 14.24
C ILE A 40 -9.53 -8.24 13.29
N LEU A 41 -8.65 -7.25 13.45
CA LEU A 41 -7.45 -7.12 12.62
C LEU A 41 -6.57 -8.37 12.66
N ASN A 42 -6.30 -8.90 13.86
CA ASN A 42 -5.52 -10.12 14.02
C ASN A 42 -6.19 -11.35 13.38
N ASN A 43 -7.50 -11.51 13.53
CA ASN A 43 -8.24 -12.61 12.92
C ASN A 43 -8.20 -12.54 11.39
N VAL A 44 -8.46 -11.35 10.82
CA VAL A 44 -8.41 -11.10 9.38
C VAL A 44 -7.00 -11.37 8.85
N LYS A 45 -5.96 -10.88 9.53
CA LYS A 45 -4.56 -11.10 9.14
C LYS A 45 -4.16 -12.58 9.15
N GLN A 46 -4.62 -13.34 10.13
CA GLN A 46 -4.34 -14.79 10.22
C GLN A 46 -5.09 -15.60 9.16
N ALA A 47 -6.32 -15.20 8.82
CA ALA A 47 -7.12 -15.85 7.80
C ALA A 47 -6.71 -15.44 6.37
N ALA A 48 -6.20 -14.23 6.20
CA ALA A 48 -5.83 -13.69 4.91
C ALA A 48 -4.61 -14.42 4.33
N ARG A 49 -4.71 -14.78 3.07
CA ARG A 49 -3.60 -15.36 2.31
C ARG A 49 -2.79 -14.25 1.64
N SER A 50 -1.55 -14.57 1.29
CA SER A 50 -0.65 -13.67 0.57
C SER A 50 -1.11 -13.30 -0.84
N ASN A 51 -2.17 -13.89 -1.39
CA ASN A 51 -2.78 -13.53 -2.68
C ASN A 51 -4.08 -12.73 -2.54
N VAL A 52 -4.51 -12.38 -1.33
CA VAL A 52 -5.72 -11.58 -1.08
C VAL A 52 -5.36 -10.11 -0.88
N ARG A 53 -6.17 -9.22 -1.47
CA ARG A 53 -6.15 -7.76 -1.31
C ARG A 53 -7.48 -7.32 -0.75
N VAL A 54 -7.49 -6.50 0.30
CA VAL A 54 -8.74 -5.99 0.92
C VAL A 54 -8.82 -4.48 0.74
N PHE A 55 -9.92 -4.03 0.16
CA PHE A 55 -10.23 -2.62 0.01
C PHE A 55 -11.51 -2.30 0.78
N THR A 56 -11.45 -1.26 1.60
CA THR A 56 -12.52 -0.96 2.56
C THR A 56 -13.21 0.36 2.19
N PHE A 57 -14.54 0.37 2.25
CA PHE A 57 -15.35 1.55 2.02
C PHE A 57 -16.18 1.85 3.26
N GLY A 58 -15.91 2.98 3.90
CA GLY A 58 -16.74 3.51 4.96
C GLY A 58 -17.81 4.44 4.38
N VAL A 59 -19.08 4.22 4.74
CA VAL A 59 -20.21 5.04 4.27
C VAL A 59 -20.79 5.81 5.44
N GLY A 60 -20.91 7.13 5.29
CA GLY A 60 -21.33 8.01 6.37
C GLY A 60 -20.21 8.28 7.37
N ASP A 61 -20.59 8.79 8.54
CA ASP A 61 -19.65 9.28 9.55
C ASP A 61 -19.49 8.29 10.73
N ASP A 62 -20.30 7.23 10.80
CA ASP A 62 -20.38 6.30 11.94
C ASP A 62 -19.57 5.00 11.75
N VAL A 63 -18.38 5.13 11.15
CA VAL A 63 -17.49 3.98 10.86
C VAL A 63 -16.22 4.02 11.70
N ASN A 64 -15.62 2.84 11.93
CA ASN A 64 -14.34 2.72 12.61
C ASN A 64 -13.20 2.90 11.60
N THR A 65 -12.75 4.13 11.38
CA THR A 65 -11.72 4.45 10.38
C THR A 65 -10.39 3.75 10.67
N VAL A 66 -10.00 3.64 11.94
CA VAL A 66 -8.77 2.93 12.36
C VAL A 66 -8.81 1.46 11.94
N LEU A 67 -9.94 0.79 12.15
CA LEU A 67 -10.15 -0.59 11.73
C LEU A 67 -10.05 -0.73 10.20
N LEU A 68 -10.76 0.13 9.44
CA LEU A 68 -10.81 0.05 7.99
C LEU A 68 -9.45 0.35 7.34
N ASP A 69 -8.81 1.45 7.75
CA ASP A 69 -7.50 1.88 7.22
C ASP A 69 -6.42 0.84 7.53
N THR A 70 -6.39 0.32 8.76
CA THR A 70 -5.40 -0.68 9.16
C THR A 70 -5.63 -1.99 8.41
N MET A 71 -6.88 -2.45 8.29
CA MET A 71 -7.23 -3.65 7.55
C MET A 71 -6.82 -3.54 6.08
N ALA A 72 -7.17 -2.45 5.42
CA ALA A 72 -6.82 -2.23 4.01
C ALA A 72 -5.29 -2.20 3.82
N ARG A 73 -4.58 -1.47 4.69
CA ARG A 73 -3.11 -1.36 4.63
C ARG A 73 -2.43 -2.71 4.83
N GLU A 74 -2.80 -3.48 5.85
CA GLU A 74 -2.20 -4.78 6.14
C GLU A 74 -2.42 -5.79 5.00
N MET A 75 -3.54 -5.69 4.28
CA MET A 75 -3.84 -6.56 3.14
C MET A 75 -3.49 -5.92 1.80
N ARG A 76 -2.59 -4.93 1.76
CA ARG A 76 -2.09 -4.28 0.52
C ARG A 76 -3.18 -3.69 -0.37
N GLY A 77 -4.28 -3.24 0.22
CA GLY A 77 -5.31 -2.45 -0.45
C GLY A 77 -5.31 -0.99 -0.01
N ALA A 78 -6.47 -0.36 -0.12
CA ALA A 78 -6.70 1.04 0.19
C ALA A 78 -8.12 1.23 0.76
N SER A 79 -8.30 2.26 1.58
CA SER A 79 -9.58 2.67 2.10
C SER A 79 -10.15 3.87 1.33
N ALA A 80 -11.47 3.96 1.29
CA ALA A 80 -12.19 5.12 0.78
C ALA A 80 -13.40 5.41 1.68
N TYR A 81 -13.77 6.68 1.76
CA TYR A 81 -14.90 7.12 2.57
C TYR A 81 -15.87 7.88 1.67
N VAL A 82 -17.15 7.57 1.83
CA VAL A 82 -18.26 8.16 1.08
C VAL A 82 -19.13 8.91 2.08
N ARG A 83 -19.19 10.24 1.96
CA ARG A 83 -20.00 11.07 2.86
C ARG A 83 -21.48 11.06 2.48
N PRO A 84 -22.39 11.41 3.41
CA PRO A 84 -23.80 11.58 3.08
C PRO A 84 -23.97 12.61 1.94
N GLY A 85 -24.55 12.18 0.82
CA GLY A 85 -24.74 12.99 -0.40
C GLY A 85 -23.72 12.73 -1.51
N GLU A 86 -22.64 12.00 -1.23
CA GLU A 86 -21.74 11.50 -2.28
C GLU A 86 -22.28 10.23 -2.92
N ARG A 87 -21.94 10.01 -4.20
CA ARG A 87 -22.40 8.86 -4.97
C ARG A 87 -21.47 7.67 -4.76
N ILE A 88 -21.88 6.77 -3.86
CA ILE A 88 -21.15 5.54 -3.55
C ILE A 88 -20.83 4.73 -4.81
N ASP A 89 -21.77 4.65 -5.75
CA ASP A 89 -21.64 3.84 -6.96
C ASP A 89 -20.53 4.38 -7.88
N GLU A 90 -20.36 5.70 -7.96
CA GLU A 90 -19.28 6.32 -8.72
C GLU A 90 -17.91 6.03 -8.09
N GLN A 91 -17.82 6.14 -6.76
CA GLN A 91 -16.57 5.94 -6.03
C GLN A 91 -16.12 4.48 -6.07
N VAL A 92 -17.04 3.54 -5.88
CA VAL A 92 -16.78 2.10 -6.01
C VAL A 92 -16.43 1.74 -7.46
N SER A 93 -17.14 2.30 -8.46
CA SER A 93 -16.85 2.04 -9.88
C SER A 93 -15.49 2.58 -10.31
N ALA A 94 -15.16 3.82 -9.94
CA ALA A 94 -13.87 4.43 -10.21
C ALA A 94 -12.72 3.67 -9.54
N PHE A 95 -12.97 3.16 -8.33
CA PHE A 95 -12.03 2.29 -7.64
C PHE A 95 -11.86 0.95 -8.35
N TYR A 96 -12.96 0.25 -8.69
CA TYR A 96 -12.91 -1.01 -9.41
C TYR A 96 -12.18 -0.87 -10.75
N ALA A 97 -12.44 0.21 -11.51
CA ALA A 97 -11.75 0.49 -12.75
C ALA A 97 -10.22 0.59 -12.54
N LYS A 98 -9.78 1.20 -11.43
CA LYS A 98 -8.35 1.26 -11.08
C LYS A 98 -7.81 -0.12 -10.72
N VAL A 99 -8.48 -0.90 -9.87
CA VAL A 99 -7.89 -2.14 -9.31
C VAL A 99 -8.16 -3.40 -10.11
N SER A 100 -9.07 -3.36 -11.08
CA SER A 100 -9.45 -4.52 -11.91
C SER A 100 -8.31 -5.07 -12.77
N THR A 101 -7.26 -4.27 -12.98
CA THR A 101 -6.12 -4.65 -13.82
C THR A 101 -4.79 -4.39 -13.09
N PRO A 102 -4.35 -5.29 -12.20
CA PRO A 102 -3.00 -5.24 -11.67
C PRO A 102 -2.02 -5.46 -12.83
N VAL A 103 -1.15 -4.48 -13.08
CA VAL A 103 -0.12 -4.55 -14.12
C VAL A 103 1.17 -5.15 -13.60
N LEU A 104 1.40 -5.13 -12.28
CA LEU A 104 2.51 -5.79 -11.59
C LEU A 104 2.14 -6.01 -10.13
N ALA A 105 2.11 -7.27 -9.68
CA ALA A 105 1.78 -7.64 -8.30
C ALA A 105 3.02 -8.12 -7.53
N ASP A 106 2.93 -8.20 -6.20
CA ASP A 106 4.01 -8.68 -5.31
C ASP A 106 5.35 -7.99 -5.61
N ILE A 107 5.28 -6.67 -5.67
CA ILE A 107 6.41 -5.82 -6.07
C ILE A 107 7.52 -5.81 -5.02
N GLU A 108 8.75 -6.01 -5.48
CA GLU A 108 9.97 -5.89 -4.70
C GLU A 108 10.98 -4.97 -5.40
N LEU A 109 11.67 -4.14 -4.61
CA LEU A 109 12.72 -3.24 -5.09
C LEU A 109 14.05 -3.56 -4.41
N THR A 110 15.08 -3.79 -5.22
CA THR A 110 16.45 -4.01 -4.76
C THR A 110 17.36 -2.90 -5.27
N PHE A 111 18.18 -2.35 -4.38
CA PHE A 111 19.17 -1.31 -4.67
C PHE A 111 20.58 -1.88 -4.56
N ARG A 112 21.41 -1.66 -5.59
CA ARG A 112 22.83 -2.03 -5.60
C ARG A 112 23.68 -0.80 -5.84
N GLY A 113 24.82 -0.69 -5.13
CA GLY A 113 25.76 0.44 -5.25
C GLY A 113 25.50 1.58 -4.25
N VAL A 114 24.28 1.65 -3.69
CA VAL A 114 23.91 2.63 -2.66
C VAL A 114 23.21 1.94 -1.49
N ARG A 115 23.43 2.44 -0.28
CA ARG A 115 22.76 1.92 0.92
C ARG A 115 21.49 2.72 1.19
N VAL A 116 20.34 2.13 0.84
CA VAL A 116 19.01 2.70 1.05
C VAL A 116 18.42 2.22 2.37
N GLU A 117 17.75 3.12 3.09
CA GLU A 117 17.13 2.94 4.41
C GLU A 117 15.75 3.62 4.44
N ASP A 118 14.86 3.18 5.34
CA ASP A 118 13.55 3.80 5.61
C ASP A 118 12.73 4.14 4.34
N THR A 119 12.46 3.15 3.49
CA THR A 119 11.63 3.32 2.28
C THR A 119 10.14 3.18 2.58
N TYR A 120 9.33 4.07 2.01
CA TYR A 120 7.87 4.06 2.11
C TYR A 120 7.18 4.27 0.75
N PRO A 121 6.02 3.62 0.51
CA PRO A 121 5.29 2.74 1.44
C PRO A 121 5.99 1.38 1.66
N TYR A 122 5.76 0.78 2.83
CA TYR A 122 6.20 -0.58 3.14
C TYR A 122 5.08 -1.34 3.87
N PRO A 123 4.70 -2.56 3.44
CA PRO A 123 5.17 -3.25 2.23
C PRO A 123 4.78 -2.49 0.95
N LEU A 124 5.47 -2.77 -0.17
CA LEU A 124 5.11 -2.18 -1.46
C LEU A 124 3.73 -2.70 -1.91
N PRO A 125 2.83 -1.81 -2.36
CA PRO A 125 1.54 -2.22 -2.90
C PRO A 125 1.71 -2.76 -4.33
N ASP A 126 0.69 -3.46 -4.82
CA ASP A 126 0.61 -3.83 -6.23
C ASP A 126 0.43 -2.57 -7.11
N LEU A 127 0.98 -2.60 -8.33
CA LEU A 127 0.81 -1.53 -9.32
C LEU A 127 -0.35 -1.87 -10.24
N PHE A 128 -1.26 -0.91 -10.39
CA PHE A 128 -2.45 -1.05 -11.21
C PHE A 128 -2.43 -0.14 -12.44
N ALA A 129 -3.15 -0.53 -13.50
CA ALA A 129 -3.25 0.25 -14.72
C ALA A 129 -3.74 1.68 -14.44
N GLY A 130 -3.06 2.68 -15.02
CA GLY A 130 -3.41 4.10 -14.83
C GLY A 130 -3.05 4.68 -13.45
N THR A 131 -2.33 3.93 -12.61
CA THR A 131 -1.80 4.42 -11.32
C THR A 131 -0.28 4.58 -11.37
N GLN A 132 0.29 5.24 -10.35
CA GLN A 132 1.72 5.41 -10.19
C GLN A 132 2.13 4.96 -8.79
N LEU A 133 3.15 4.10 -8.71
CA LEU A 133 3.84 3.79 -7.47
C LEU A 133 4.94 4.81 -7.23
N VAL A 134 4.83 5.56 -6.12
CA VAL A 134 5.86 6.51 -5.68
C VAL A 134 6.49 5.99 -4.40
N LEU A 135 7.75 5.56 -4.51
CA LEU A 135 8.58 5.20 -3.35
C LEU A 135 9.45 6.38 -2.95
N VAL A 136 9.48 6.68 -1.66
CA VAL A 136 10.44 7.64 -1.07
C VAL A 136 11.28 6.93 -0.03
N GLY A 137 12.55 7.31 0.12
CA GLY A 137 13.45 6.68 1.07
C GLY A 137 14.65 7.55 1.39
N ARG A 138 15.46 7.09 2.33
CA ARG A 138 16.74 7.69 2.68
C ARG A 138 17.87 6.82 2.15
N TYR A 139 19.02 7.41 1.95
CA TYR A 139 20.25 6.69 1.64
C TYR A 139 21.42 7.38 2.35
N ARG A 140 22.50 6.63 2.61
CA ARG A 140 23.65 7.16 3.36
C ARG A 140 24.69 7.80 2.46
N ASP A 141 25.15 7.04 1.47
CA ASP A 141 26.20 7.43 0.55
C ASP A 141 25.60 7.53 -0.85
N GLY A 142 25.93 8.60 -1.58
CA GLY A 142 25.57 8.75 -2.97
C GLY A 142 26.49 7.93 -3.87
N GLY A 143 26.29 8.08 -5.18
CA GLY A 143 27.06 7.41 -6.20
C GLY A 143 26.22 6.60 -7.18
N PRO A 144 26.89 5.89 -8.11
CA PRO A 144 26.24 5.06 -9.10
C PRO A 144 25.44 3.93 -8.45
N ALA A 145 24.22 3.72 -8.93
CA ALA A 145 23.29 2.73 -8.42
C ALA A 145 22.64 1.96 -9.55
N THR A 146 22.32 0.70 -9.27
CA THR A 146 21.37 -0.10 -10.06
C THR A 146 20.14 -0.35 -9.21
N VAL A 147 18.96 -0.04 -9.73
CA VAL A 147 17.69 -0.40 -9.11
C VAL A 147 17.06 -1.52 -9.90
N THR A 148 16.71 -2.60 -9.22
CA THR A 148 15.95 -3.71 -9.80
C THR A 148 14.55 -3.69 -9.22
N LEU A 149 13.55 -3.65 -10.10
CA LEU A 149 12.14 -3.88 -9.79
C LEU A 149 11.76 -5.28 -10.24
N GLU A 150 11.25 -6.09 -9.31
CA GLU A 150 10.67 -7.39 -9.59
C GLU A 150 9.20 -7.43 -9.17
N GLY A 151 8.41 -8.25 -9.85
CA GLY A 151 7.01 -8.48 -9.51
C GLY A 151 6.40 -9.52 -10.44
N MET A 152 5.12 -9.80 -10.27
CA MET A 152 4.38 -10.85 -10.96
C MET A 152 3.36 -10.26 -11.94
N VAL A 153 3.34 -10.80 -13.16
CA VAL A 153 2.32 -10.52 -14.19
C VAL A 153 1.79 -11.84 -14.72
N ASN A 154 0.50 -12.10 -14.55
CA ASN A 154 -0.15 -13.35 -14.98
C ASN A 154 0.61 -14.61 -14.52
N GLY A 155 1.08 -14.63 -13.27
CA GLY A 155 1.82 -15.75 -12.68
C GLY A 155 3.27 -15.88 -13.11
N ARG A 156 3.82 -14.93 -13.88
CA ARG A 156 5.21 -14.91 -14.31
C ARG A 156 5.95 -13.74 -13.68
N THR A 157 7.15 -14.00 -13.16
CA THR A 157 8.04 -12.95 -12.69
C THR A 157 8.48 -12.07 -13.85
N GLN A 158 8.36 -10.76 -13.67
CA GLN A 158 8.90 -9.72 -14.53
C GLN A 158 10.00 -8.98 -13.78
N ARG A 159 11.09 -8.69 -14.47
CA ARG A 159 12.26 -8.01 -13.91
C ARG A 159 12.62 -6.81 -14.77
N PHE A 160 12.71 -5.65 -14.13
CA PHE A 160 13.12 -4.39 -14.74
C PHE A 160 14.39 -3.90 -14.04
N VAL A 161 15.43 -3.64 -14.81
CA VAL A 161 16.72 -3.18 -14.30
C VAL A 161 16.97 -1.76 -14.79
N TYR A 162 17.15 -0.85 -13.85
CA TYR A 162 17.48 0.55 -14.09
C TYR A 162 18.94 0.74 -13.75
N GLU A 163 19.78 0.76 -14.78
CA GLU A 163 21.21 1.01 -14.69
C GLU A 163 21.50 2.52 -14.79
N ASP A 164 22.74 2.90 -14.49
CA ASP A 164 23.25 4.28 -14.61
C ASP A 164 22.50 5.35 -13.80
N LEU A 165 21.80 4.94 -12.74
CA LEU A 165 21.25 5.88 -11.77
C LEU A 165 22.39 6.47 -10.93
N THR A 166 22.35 7.76 -10.65
CA THR A 166 23.34 8.40 -9.78
C THR A 166 22.62 9.10 -8.65
N PHE A 167 22.87 8.64 -7.42
CA PHE A 167 22.38 9.27 -6.21
C PHE A 167 23.36 10.37 -5.81
N ARG A 168 22.86 11.53 -5.40
CA ARG A 168 23.73 12.66 -5.06
C ARG A 168 24.38 12.42 -3.71
N ASP A 169 25.67 12.70 -3.60
CA ASP A 169 26.31 12.68 -2.28
C ASP A 169 25.73 13.77 -1.37
N ALA A 170 25.66 13.47 -0.07
CA ALA A 170 25.21 14.44 0.94
C ALA A 170 26.20 15.61 1.10
N PHE A 171 27.43 15.45 0.62
CA PHE A 171 28.51 16.43 0.72
C PHE A 171 29.20 16.61 -0.63
N ASP A 172 28.78 17.61 -1.38
CA ASP A 172 29.52 18.09 -2.55
C ASP A 172 30.48 19.20 -2.11
N SER A 173 31.77 18.85 -2.03
CA SER A 173 32.86 19.75 -1.67
C SER A 173 33.01 20.94 -2.62
N SER A 174 32.43 20.89 -3.82
CA SER A 174 32.58 21.92 -4.86
C SER A 174 31.54 23.03 -4.78
N SER A 175 30.39 22.80 -4.13
CA SER A 175 29.28 23.76 -4.05
C SER A 175 29.09 24.39 -2.66
N GLY A 176 29.80 23.92 -1.63
CA GLY A 176 29.73 24.48 -0.27
C GLY A 176 28.35 24.36 0.39
N GLN A 177 27.41 23.60 -0.20
CA GLN A 177 26.07 23.34 0.32
C GLN A 177 25.90 21.84 0.53
N GLY A 178 25.91 21.40 1.79
CA GLY A 178 25.55 20.04 2.16
C GLY A 178 24.03 19.87 2.09
N ARG A 179 23.51 19.34 0.99
CA ARG A 179 22.11 18.92 0.86
C ARG A 179 22.03 17.67 -0.01
N GLY A 180 21.98 16.50 0.63
CA GLY A 180 21.58 15.27 -0.06
C GLY A 180 20.15 15.43 -0.59
N GLY A 181 19.98 15.28 -1.91
CA GLY A 181 18.69 15.43 -2.60
C GLY A 181 18.15 16.87 -2.67
N ASP A 182 17.11 17.08 -3.48
CA ASP A 182 16.40 18.36 -3.54
C ASP A 182 15.67 18.64 -2.21
N GLU A 183 15.65 19.90 -1.77
CA GLU A 183 15.18 20.30 -0.43
C GLU A 183 13.72 19.91 -0.13
N PHE A 184 12.89 19.74 -1.17
CA PHE A 184 11.49 19.32 -1.04
C PHE A 184 11.29 17.80 -0.83
N ILE A 185 12.30 16.97 -1.12
CA ILE A 185 12.20 15.50 -1.00
C ILE A 185 12.21 15.09 0.47
N ALA A 186 12.98 15.78 1.32
CA ALA A 186 13.07 15.47 2.75
C ALA A 186 11.73 15.67 3.49
N PRO A 187 10.99 16.78 3.31
CA PRO A 187 9.63 16.92 3.83
C PRO A 187 8.67 15.86 3.31
N LEU A 188 8.74 15.48 2.03
CA LEU A 188 7.89 14.43 1.47
C LEU A 188 8.13 13.08 2.16
N TRP A 189 9.40 12.71 2.37
CA TRP A 189 9.76 11.52 3.13
C TRP A 189 9.25 11.58 4.58
N ALA A 190 9.43 12.72 5.26
CA ALA A 190 8.98 12.89 6.64
C ALA A 190 7.46 12.73 6.75
N THR A 191 6.68 13.33 5.86
CA THR A 191 5.22 13.19 5.81
C THR A 191 4.80 11.73 5.61
N ARG A 192 5.47 10.98 4.71
CA ARG A 192 5.18 9.56 4.49
C ARG A 192 5.55 8.70 5.71
N LYS A 193 6.66 9.00 6.38
CA LYS A 193 7.06 8.30 7.61
C LYS A 193 6.07 8.56 8.74
N ILE A 194 5.66 9.82 8.95
CA ILE A 194 4.64 10.17 9.95
C ILE A 194 3.33 9.44 9.64
N GLY A 195 2.86 9.49 8.39
CA GLY A 195 1.64 8.78 7.99
C GLY A 195 1.72 7.25 8.08
N TYR A 196 2.92 6.66 8.12
CA TYR A 196 3.10 5.24 8.38
C TYR A 196 3.10 4.88 9.88
N LEU A 197 3.62 5.79 10.72
CA LEU A 197 3.77 5.60 12.17
C LEU A 197 2.51 5.95 12.97
N LEU A 198 1.62 6.76 12.40
CA LEU A 198 0.27 7.02 12.92
C LEU A 198 -0.67 5.88 12.53
#